data_AF-A0A073ICB7-F1
#
_entry.id   AF-A0A073ICB7-F1
#
_cell.length_a   1.000
_cell.length_b   1.000
_cell.length_c   1.000
_cell.angle_alpha   90.00
_cell.angle_beta   90.00
_cell.angle_gamma   90.00
#
_symmetry.space_group_name_H-M   'P 1'
#
loop_
_entity.id
_entity.type
_entity.pdbx_description
1 polymer ?
#
loop_
_entity_poly.entity_id
_entity_poly.type
_entity_poly.pdbx_seq_one_letter_code
_entity_poly.pdbx_strand_id
1 'polypeptide(L)'
;MGVLHCALLRKVHHSQEGQCRRYSSYHRVENVIVAPVREHSQKPEEIYGFVQKMCPDMRNLEIFAKSHNEREGWTSCGNELVEMRQ
;
A
#
# COMPACT_ATOMS: atom_id res chain seq x y z
N MET A 1 6.69 -26.50 -2.52
CA MET A 1 5.62 -25.68 -3.13
C MET A 1 4.77 -25.12 -2.00
N GLY A 2 5.16 -23.96 -1.46
CA GLY A 2 4.51 -23.39 -0.28
C GLY A 2 3.52 -22.32 -0.70
N VAL A 3 2.22 -22.64 -0.69
CA VAL A 3 1.17 -21.63 -0.59
C VAL A 3 0.98 -21.32 0.88
N LEU A 4 1.27 -20.10 1.31
CA LEU A 4 0.82 -19.61 2.60
C LEU A 4 0.25 -18.20 2.48
N HIS A 5 -0.81 -18.00 3.25
CA HIS A 5 -1.96 -17.16 2.97
C HIS A 5 -1.85 -15.77 3.62
N CYS A 6 -2.38 -14.76 2.90
CA CYS A 6 -3.02 -13.53 3.41
C CYS A 6 -2.17 -12.56 4.28
N ALA A 7 -1.75 -11.45 3.67
CA ALA A 7 -1.38 -10.25 4.41
C ALA A 7 -2.66 -9.49 4.81
N LEU A 8 -2.98 -9.49 6.12
CA LEU A 8 -3.96 -8.57 6.68
C LEU A 8 -3.35 -7.16 6.62
N LEU A 9 -3.89 -6.31 5.75
CA LEU A 9 -3.56 -4.90 5.61
C LEU A 9 -3.73 -4.16 6.94
N ARG A 10 -2.67 -4.10 7.77
CA ARG A 10 -2.64 -3.19 8.92
C ARG A 10 -1.64 -2.07 8.65
N LYS A 11 -2.25 -0.89 8.47
CA LYS A 11 -1.69 0.47 8.51
C LYS A 11 -1.15 1.00 7.18
N VAL A 12 -2.10 1.49 6.38
CA VAL A 12 -1.93 2.72 5.60
C VAL A 12 -2.45 3.86 6.48
N HIS A 13 -1.66 4.91 6.68
CA HIS A 13 -2.07 6.09 7.46
C HIS A 13 -2.49 7.18 6.49
N HIS A 14 -3.74 7.65 6.59
CA HIS A 14 -4.27 8.73 5.77
C HIS A 14 -4.22 10.05 6.54
N SER A 15 -3.53 11.05 5.98
CA SER A 15 -3.64 12.44 6.45
C SER A 15 -4.90 13.07 5.85
N GLN A 16 -5.78 13.60 6.71
CA GLN A 16 -7.05 14.18 6.33
C GLN A 16 -6.86 15.61 5.80
N GLU A 17 -6.95 15.82 4.48
CA GLU A 17 -7.53 17.02 3.86
C GLU A 17 -8.08 16.64 2.47
N GLY A 18 -9.07 15.76 2.46
CA GLY A 18 -9.76 15.32 1.26
C GLY A 18 -10.97 14.49 1.68
N GLN A 19 -12.16 14.88 1.24
CA GLN A 19 -13.41 14.25 1.66
C GLN A 19 -13.51 12.80 1.15
N CYS A 20 -13.00 11.83 1.92
CA CYS A 20 -13.38 10.42 1.78
C CYS A 20 -14.83 10.22 2.26
N ARG A 21 -15.80 10.82 1.55
CA ARG A 21 -17.21 10.85 1.94
C ARG A 21 -17.94 9.51 1.77
N ARG A 22 -17.27 8.45 1.30
CA ARG A 22 -17.87 7.12 1.06
C ARG A 22 -17.13 6.03 1.84
N TYR A 23 -17.22 6.04 3.17
CA TYR A 23 -16.80 4.88 3.98
C TYR A 23 -17.54 3.57 3.60
N SER A 24 -18.76 3.68 3.07
CA SER A 24 -19.57 2.53 2.63
C SER A 24 -18.96 1.72 1.48
N SER A 25 -18.13 2.29 0.61
CA SER A 25 -17.54 1.55 -0.52
C SER A 25 -16.42 0.59 -0.07
N TYR A 26 -15.77 0.84 1.07
CA TYR A 26 -14.72 -0.03 1.60
C TYR A 26 -15.24 -1.42 1.98
N HIS A 27 -16.49 -1.53 2.41
CA HIS A 27 -17.09 -2.82 2.77
C HIS A 27 -17.43 -3.70 1.55
N ARG A 28 -17.26 -3.20 0.31
CA ARG A 28 -17.52 -3.95 -0.92
C ARG A 28 -16.27 -4.51 -1.60
N VAL A 29 -15.09 -4.15 -1.10
CA VAL A 29 -13.83 -4.56 -1.71
C VAL A 29 -13.23 -5.77 -0.98
N GLU A 30 -12.46 -6.58 -1.71
CA GLU A 30 -11.89 -7.83 -1.20
C GLU A 30 -10.90 -7.57 -0.05
N ASN A 31 -11.14 -8.20 1.10
CA ASN A 31 -10.28 -8.05 2.28
C ASN A 31 -9.10 -9.04 2.31
N VAL A 32 -8.98 -9.88 1.28
CA VAL A 32 -8.00 -10.96 1.18
C VAL A 32 -7.31 -10.84 -0.17
N ILE A 33 -5.98 -10.76 -0.16
CA ILE A 33 -5.15 -10.78 -1.37
C ILE A 33 -4.38 -12.10 -1.38
N VAL A 34 -4.51 -12.85 -2.47
CA VAL A 34 -3.75 -14.08 -2.73
C VAL A 34 -2.69 -13.75 -3.78
N ALA A 35 -1.42 -13.77 -3.38
CA ALA A 35 -0.30 -13.42 -4.23
C ALA A 35 0.93 -14.28 -3.87
N PRO A 36 1.87 -14.50 -4.80
CA PRO A 36 3.10 -15.21 -4.52
C PRO A 36 3.96 -14.44 -3.51
N VAL A 37 4.64 -15.16 -2.62
CA VAL A 37 5.62 -14.59 -1.70
C VAL A 37 6.82 -14.07 -2.50
N ARG A 38 7.28 -12.87 -2.14
CA ARG A 38 8.46 -12.22 -2.74
C ARG A 38 9.56 -12.04 -1.68
N GLU A 39 10.38 -11.00 -1.82
CA GLU A 39 11.43 -10.69 -0.86
C GLU A 39 10.87 -10.40 0.54
N HIS A 40 11.77 -10.41 1.53
CA HIS A 40 11.40 -10.21 2.93
C HIS A 40 10.62 -8.90 3.13
N SER A 41 9.41 -9.01 3.67
CA SER A 41 8.50 -7.88 3.93
C SER A 41 8.04 -7.09 2.69
N GLN A 42 8.26 -7.62 1.48
CA GLN A 42 7.77 -7.02 0.24
C GLN A 42 6.26 -7.25 0.09
N LYS A 43 5.52 -6.16 -0.10
CA LYS A 43 4.06 -6.22 -0.29
C LYS A 43 3.72 -6.72 -1.69
N PRO A 44 2.58 -7.41 -1.86
CA PRO A 44 2.06 -7.76 -3.18
C PRO A 44 1.68 -6.49 -3.98
N GLU A 45 1.83 -6.52 -5.30
CA GLU A 45 1.54 -5.40 -6.21
C GLU A 45 0.05 -5.04 -6.25
N GLU A 46 -0.77 -6.07 -6.06
CA GLU A 46 -2.22 -6.04 -6.12
C GLU A 46 -2.80 -5.03 -5.11
N ILE A 47 -2.06 -4.75 -4.03
CA ILE A 47 -2.41 -3.79 -2.99
C ILE A 47 -2.51 -2.36 -3.52
N TYR A 48 -1.67 -1.98 -4.48
CA TYR A 48 -1.63 -0.62 -5.01
C TYR A 48 -2.84 -0.35 -5.91
N GLY A 49 -3.17 -1.30 -6.78
CA GLY A 49 -4.38 -1.25 -7.59
C GLY A 49 -5.65 -1.28 -6.74
N PHE A 50 -5.63 -2.01 -5.63
CA PHE A 50 -6.71 -2.00 -4.64
C PHE A 50 -6.92 -0.61 -4.02
N VAL A 51 -5.84 0.02 -3.54
CA VAL A 51 -5.91 1.37 -2.98
C VAL A 51 -6.39 2.39 -4.01
N GLN A 52 -5.92 2.30 -5.25
CA GLN A 52 -6.35 3.20 -6.33
C GLN A 52 -7.84 3.04 -6.67
N LYS A 53 -8.39 1.82 -6.61
CA LYS A 53 -9.84 1.60 -6.77
C LYS A 53 -10.66 2.22 -5.63
N MET A 54 -10.14 2.23 -4.41
CA MET A 54 -10.82 2.83 -3.26
C MET A 54 -10.76 4.36 -3.31
N CYS A 55 -9.63 4.92 -3.76
CA CYS A 55 -9.35 6.35 -3.76
C CYS A 55 -8.73 6.79 -5.10
N PRO A 56 -9.50 6.83 -6.20
CA PRO A 56 -8.96 7.07 -7.55
C PRO A 56 -8.34 8.46 -7.74
N ASP A 57 -8.90 9.49 -7.09
CA ASP A 57 -8.50 10.90 -7.29
C ASP A 57 -7.69 11.48 -6.14
N MET A 58 -7.10 10.62 -5.29
CA MET A 58 -6.37 11.04 -4.11
C MET A 58 -4.87 10.76 -4.26
N ARG A 59 -4.06 11.64 -3.67
CA ARG A 59 -2.62 11.39 -3.52
C ARG A 59 -2.42 10.27 -2.50
N ASN A 60 -1.59 9.29 -2.87
CA ASN A 60 -1.29 8.16 -2.02
C ASN A 60 0.04 8.37 -1.28
N LEU A 61 0.11 7.90 -0.04
CA LEU A 61 1.31 7.97 0.81
C LEU A 61 1.64 6.55 1.29
N GLU A 62 2.86 6.10 1.03
CA GLU A 62 3.42 4.87 1.61
C GLU A 62 4.44 5.22 2.69
N ILE A 63 4.22 4.71 3.91
CA ILE A 63 5.11 4.90 5.05
C ILE A 63 5.90 3.61 5.26
N PHE A 64 7.20 3.75 5.58
CA PHE A 64 8.19 2.67 5.65
C PHE A 64 8.45 2.00 4.30
N ALA A 65 8.34 2.78 3.22
CA ALA A 65 8.65 2.32 1.88
C ALA A 65 10.16 1.97 1.76
N LYS A 66 10.45 0.96 0.95
CA LYS A 66 11.80 0.58 0.52
C LYS A 66 11.97 0.96 -0.96
N SER A 67 13.19 0.95 -1.49
CA SER A 67 13.47 1.35 -2.87
C SER A 67 12.61 0.62 -3.91
N HIS A 68 12.33 -0.66 -3.68
CA HIS A 68 11.46 -1.46 -4.55
C HIS A 68 9.96 -1.15 -4.44
N ASN A 69 9.53 -0.27 -3.53
CA ASN A 69 8.14 0.16 -3.37
C ASN A 69 7.85 1.50 -4.07
N GLU A 70 8.86 2.20 -4.59
CA GLU A 70 8.66 3.49 -5.24
C GLU A 70 7.80 3.38 -6.50
N ARG A 71 6.79 4.25 -6.61
CA ARG A 71 5.80 4.24 -7.70
C ARG A 71 5.37 5.64 -8.06
N GLU A 72 5.09 5.83 -9.35
CA GLU A 72 4.49 7.06 -9.83
C GLU A 72 3.11 7.29 -9.18
N GLY A 73 2.82 8.54 -8.79
CA GLY A 73 1.58 8.90 -8.10
C GLY A 73 1.54 8.57 -6.60
N TRP A 74 2.62 8.00 -6.05
CA TRP A 74 2.77 7.71 -4.63
C TRP A 74 3.88 8.55 -4.02
N THR A 75 3.59 9.21 -2.91
CA THR A 75 4.63 9.78 -2.04
C THR A 75 5.16 8.65 -1.18
N SER A 76 6.46 8.40 -1.23
CA SER A 76 7.12 7.33 -0.47
C SER A 76 7.95 7.95 0.65
N CYS A 77 7.75 7.48 1.88
CA CYS A 77 8.52 7.90 3.05
C CYS A 77 9.07 6.65 3.73
N GLY A 78 10.39 6.55 3.84
CA GLY A 78 11.06 5.44 4.49
C GLY A 78 12.52 5.77 4.75
N ASN A 79 13.03 5.32 5.89
CA ASN A 79 14.44 5.49 6.27
C ASN A 79 15.40 4.70 5.37
N GLU A 80 14.89 3.74 4.59
CA GLU A 80 15.65 2.94 3.62
C GLU A 80 15.58 3.50 2.19
N LEU A 81 14.87 4.61 1.94
CA LEU A 81 14.80 5.25 0.61
C LEU A 81 15.94 6.23 0.35
N VAL A 82 16.43 6.86 1.40
CA VAL A 82 17.49 7.85 1.33
C VAL A 82 18.78 7.16 1.71
N GLU A 83 19.79 7.17 0.84
CA GLU A 83 21.15 6.92 1.31
C GLU A 83 21.45 7.96 2.40
N MET A 84 21.65 7.49 3.63
CA MET A 84 22.24 8.31 4.69
C MET A 84 23.64 8.69 4.22
N ARG A 85 23.78 9.86 3.58
CA ARG A 85 25.07 10.54 3.48
C ARG A 85 25.48 10.91 4.89
N GLN A 86 26.31 10.05 5.47
CA GLN A 86 27.06 10.34 6.69
C GLN A 86 28.11 11.40 6.39
#